data_AF-A0A355RD58-F1
#
_entry.id   AF-A0A355RD58-F1
#
_cell.length_a   1.000
_cell.length_b   1.000
_cell.length_c   1.000
_cell.angle_alpha   90.00
_cell.angle_beta   90.00
_cell.angle_gamma   90.00
#
_symmetry.space_group_name_H-M   'P 1'
#
loop_
_entity.id
_entity.type
_entity.pdbx_description
1 polymer ?
#
loop_
_entity_poly.entity_id
_entity_poly.type
_entity_poly.pdbx_seq_one_letter_code
_entity_poly.pdbx_strand_id
1 'polypeptide(L)'
;EGCGKASVVGMGGEIEHAQAMTHTLHFGNQFREAIGAKSYLAFSNTRGAANCAITIPLMDKHDAGRRSHYQTIQTSVVDAPADDEILIALGASIGGHPNHRIGDRYEDLKDLGRDLDNPAGV
;
A
#
# COMPACT_ATOMS: atom_id res chain seq x y z
N GLU A 1 3.52 -7.66 -10.26
CA GLU A 1 2.36 -6.89 -10.73
C GLU A 1 1.79 -5.97 -9.65
N GLY A 2 1.43 -6.48 -8.46
CA GLY A 2 1.02 -5.64 -7.34
C GLY A 2 2.20 -5.11 -6.52
N CYS A 3 2.09 -3.90 -5.97
CA CYS A 3 3.09 -3.33 -5.06
C CYS A 3 2.47 -2.41 -3.99
N GLY A 4 3.14 -2.31 -2.84
CA GLY A 4 2.74 -1.44 -1.73
C GLY A 4 3.81 -1.32 -0.65
N LYS A 5 3.52 -0.51 0.36
CA LYS A 5 4.42 -0.22 1.48
C LYS A 5 3.66 -0.20 2.80
N ALA A 6 4.36 -0.43 3.90
CA ALA A 6 3.83 -0.22 5.24
C ALA A 6 4.89 0.37 6.16
N SER A 7 4.45 1.05 7.21
CA SER A 7 5.31 1.43 8.31
C SER A 7 4.63 1.23 9.66
N VAL A 8 5.42 0.87 10.66
CA VAL A 8 5.01 0.80 12.05
C VAL A 8 6.01 1.58 12.89
N VAL A 9 5.55 2.60 13.61
CA VAL A 9 6.35 3.27 14.65
C VAL A 9 6.12 2.59 16.00
N GLY A 10 7.19 2.44 16.77
CA GLY A 10 7.16 1.98 18.15
C GLY A 10 6.33 2.86 19.08
N MET A 11 6.04 2.35 20.27
CA MET A 11 5.18 3.06 21.23
C MET A 11 5.80 4.33 21.81
N GLY A 12 7.11 4.55 21.69
CA GLY A 12 7.79 5.79 22.08
C GLY A 12 7.79 6.88 21.01
N GLY A 13 7.30 6.59 19.79
CA GLY A 13 7.21 7.56 18.69
C GLY A 13 5.78 7.99 18.34
N GLU A 14 5.66 8.81 17.30
CA GLU A 14 4.39 9.31 16.77
C GLU A 14 4.17 8.83 15.33
N ILE A 15 2.91 8.73 14.92
CA ILE A 15 2.54 8.17 13.61
C ILE A 15 3.21 8.95 12.46
N GLU A 16 3.39 10.26 12.63
CA GLU A 16 4.10 11.14 11.71
C GLU A 16 5.55 10.71 11.47
N HIS A 17 6.23 10.08 12.42
CA HIS A 17 7.58 9.55 12.19
C HIS A 17 7.56 8.44 11.14
N ALA A 18 6.59 7.53 11.23
CA ALA A 18 6.39 6.45 10.25
C ALA A 18 6.02 7.01 8.87
N GLN A 19 5.12 8.02 8.85
CA GLN A 19 4.71 8.72 7.63
C GLN A 19 5.89 9.45 6.98
N ALA A 20 6.71 10.13 7.78
CA ALA A 20 7.87 10.88 7.32
C ALA A 20 8.93 9.98 6.67
N MET A 21 9.01 8.70 7.05
CA MET A 21 9.94 7.75 6.42
C MET A 21 9.39 7.19 5.11
N THR A 22 8.08 6.96 5.01
CA THR A 22 7.48 6.28 3.86
C THR A 22 6.97 7.22 2.78
N HIS A 23 6.59 8.45 3.11
CA HIS A 23 6.03 9.44 2.17
C HIS A 23 7.07 10.45 1.67
N THR A 24 8.25 9.94 1.34
CA THR A 24 9.32 10.72 0.71
C THR A 24 9.61 10.19 -0.69
N LEU A 25 10.06 11.10 -1.55
CA LEU A 25 10.55 10.73 -2.88
C LEU A 25 11.81 9.86 -2.78
N HIS A 26 12.61 10.02 -1.72
CA HIS A 26 13.85 9.27 -1.50
C HIS A 26 13.62 7.79 -1.18
N PHE A 27 12.48 7.42 -0.61
CA PHE A 27 12.14 6.03 -0.32
C PHE A 27 11.29 5.42 -1.43
N GLY A 28 10.09 5.98 -1.67
CA GLY A 28 9.09 5.34 -2.53
C GLY A 28 9.50 5.26 -4.00
N ASN A 29 10.19 6.28 -4.52
CA ASN A 29 10.57 6.28 -5.95
C ASN A 29 11.68 5.28 -6.25
N GLN A 30 12.62 5.02 -5.33
CA GLN A 30 13.66 4.01 -5.55
C GLN A 30 13.04 2.65 -5.86
N PHE A 31 12.03 2.25 -5.07
CA PHE A 31 11.33 0.99 -5.32
C PHE A 31 10.52 1.03 -6.62
N ARG A 32 9.82 2.14 -6.90
CA ARG A 32 9.02 2.29 -8.12
C ARG A 32 9.89 2.21 -9.38
N GLU A 33 11.02 2.91 -9.39
CA GLU A 33 11.99 2.89 -10.49
C GLU A 33 12.54 1.48 -10.71
N ALA A 34 12.93 0.79 -9.63
CA ALA A 34 13.46 -0.57 -9.71
C ALA A 34 12.50 -1.57 -10.34
N ILE A 35 11.18 -1.41 -10.14
CA ILE A 35 10.16 -2.32 -10.68
C ILE A 35 9.41 -1.76 -11.90
N GLY A 36 9.79 -0.57 -12.38
CA GLY A 36 9.14 0.14 -13.48
C GLY A 36 7.69 0.54 -13.19
N ALA A 37 7.34 0.81 -11.92
CA ALA A 37 5.97 1.19 -11.53
C ALA A 37 5.62 2.62 -12.01
N LYS A 38 4.39 2.79 -12.49
CA LYS A 38 3.79 4.08 -12.83
C LYS A 38 2.86 4.57 -11.71
N SER A 39 2.10 3.66 -11.09
CA SER A 39 1.21 3.99 -9.97
C SER A 39 2.00 4.36 -8.71
N TYR A 40 1.31 5.01 -7.77
CA TYR A 40 1.83 5.19 -6.41
C TYR A 40 1.66 3.89 -5.61
N LEU A 41 2.49 3.73 -4.58
CA LEU A 41 2.42 2.57 -3.69
C LEU A 41 1.24 2.75 -2.73
N ALA A 42 0.34 1.77 -2.69
CA ALA A 42 -0.64 1.67 -1.60
C ALA A 42 0.11 1.58 -0.26
N PHE A 43 -0.50 2.13 0.80
CA PHE A 43 0.20 2.28 2.07
C PHE A 43 -0.68 2.05 3.30
N SER A 44 -0.04 1.59 4.37
CA SER A 44 -0.56 1.66 5.73
C SER A 44 0.51 2.22 6.66
N ASN A 45 0.12 3.07 7.59
CA ASN A 45 1.00 3.56 8.65
C ASN A 45 0.30 3.29 9.97
N THR A 46 0.98 2.63 10.91
CA THR A 46 0.43 2.31 12.23
C THR A 46 1.43 2.62 13.34
N ARG A 47 0.92 2.76 14.57
CA ARG A 47 1.73 2.78 15.80
C ARG A 47 1.41 1.52 16.58
N GLY A 48 2.43 0.83 17.06
CA GLY A 48 2.25 -0.43 17.76
C GLY A 48 3.51 -0.90 18.48
N ALA A 49 3.32 -1.79 19.45
CA ALA A 49 4.42 -2.49 20.11
C ALA A 49 4.99 -3.60 19.22
N ALA A 50 6.07 -4.24 19.69
CA ALA A 50 6.64 -5.41 19.06
C ALA A 50 5.57 -6.47 18.72
N ASN A 51 5.72 -7.11 17.55
CA ASN A 51 4.76 -8.08 17.02
C ASN A 51 3.38 -7.51 16.64
N CYS A 52 3.19 -6.19 16.56
CA CYS A 52 1.95 -5.66 16.00
C CYS A 52 1.78 -6.11 14.54
N ALA A 53 0.53 -6.18 14.10
CA ALA A 53 0.21 -6.62 12.74
C ALA A 53 0.68 -5.58 11.70
N ILE A 54 1.51 -6.04 10.75
CA ILE A 54 1.93 -5.29 9.57
C ILE A 54 0.99 -5.67 8.43
N THR A 55 0.30 -4.68 7.86
CA THR A 55 -0.67 -4.88 6.79
C THR A 55 -0.23 -4.13 5.55
N ILE A 56 0.31 -4.80 4.53
CA ILE A 56 0.80 -4.15 3.31
C ILE A 56 -0.28 -4.26 2.22
N PRO A 57 -1.08 -3.21 1.98
CA PRO A 57 -2.00 -3.20 0.85
C PRO A 57 -1.22 -3.12 -0.46
N LEU A 58 -1.68 -3.80 -1.50
CA LEU A 58 -1.09 -3.81 -2.84
C LEU A 58 -2.10 -3.30 -3.86
N MET A 59 -1.60 -2.58 -4.86
CA MET A 59 -2.32 -2.23 -6.09
C MET A 59 -1.44 -2.54 -7.31
N ASP A 60 -2.04 -2.66 -8.50
CA ASP A 60 -1.26 -2.88 -9.73
C ASP A 60 -0.27 -1.72 -9.93
N LYS A 61 0.97 -2.07 -10.26
CA LYS A 61 2.10 -1.15 -10.38
C LYS A 61 1.99 -0.19 -11.56
N HIS A 62 1.11 -0.44 -12.51
CA HIS A 62 0.87 0.40 -13.68
C HIS A 62 -0.50 1.06 -13.66
N ASP A 63 -1.45 0.50 -12.91
CA ASP A 63 -2.84 0.93 -12.88
C ASP A 63 -3.46 0.80 -11.47
N ALA A 64 -3.52 1.90 -10.72
CA ALA A 64 -4.14 1.91 -9.39
C ALA A 64 -5.65 1.58 -9.40
N GLY A 65 -6.32 1.66 -10.55
CA GLY A 65 -7.73 1.33 -10.72
C GLY A 65 -8.01 -0.16 -10.90
N ARG A 66 -6.98 -0.96 -11.20
CA ARG A 66 -7.13 -2.38 -11.54
C ARG A 66 -7.48 -3.23 -10.31
N ARG A 67 -8.78 -3.44 -10.12
CA ARG A 67 -9.37 -4.15 -8.96
C ARG A 67 -8.90 -5.60 -8.78
N SER A 68 -8.42 -6.25 -9.84
CA SER A 68 -7.83 -7.60 -9.74
C SER A 68 -6.57 -7.65 -8.87
N HIS A 69 -5.95 -6.50 -8.58
CA HIS A 69 -4.71 -6.41 -7.83
C HIS A 69 -4.85 -5.84 -6.42
N TYR A 70 -6.07 -5.53 -5.96
CA TYR A 70 -6.33 -5.09 -4.59
C TYR A 70 -6.14 -6.24 -3.60
N GLN A 71 -4.89 -6.44 -3.19
CA GLN A 71 -4.45 -7.53 -2.33
C GLN A 71 -3.85 -6.97 -1.04
N THR A 72 -3.69 -7.82 -0.03
CA THR A 72 -3.08 -7.43 1.25
C THR A 72 -2.12 -8.52 1.70
N ILE A 73 -0.88 -8.15 2.00
CA ILE A 73 0.06 -9.02 2.72
C ILE A 73 -0.08 -8.71 4.21
N GLN A 74 -0.30 -9.73 5.04
CA GLN A 74 -0.30 -9.59 6.50
C GLN A 74 0.87 -10.37 7.08
N THR A 75 1.64 -9.72 7.95
CA THR A 75 2.79 -10.32 8.63
C THR A 75 3.06 -9.59 9.95
N SER A 76 4.06 -10.02 10.70
CA SER A 76 4.58 -9.32 11.87
C SER A 76 6.07 -9.65 12.04
N VAL A 77 6.76 -8.87 12.87
CA VAL A 77 8.12 -9.18 13.34
C VAL A 77 8.05 -9.32 14.85
N VAL A 78 8.43 -10.48 15.38
CA VAL A 78 8.12 -10.89 16.75
C VAL A 78 8.71 -9.94 17.80
N ASP A 79 9.88 -9.39 17.52
CA ASP A 79 10.64 -8.52 18.42
C ASP A 79 10.67 -7.04 17.98
N ALA A 80 9.91 -6.66 16.95
CA ALA A 80 9.94 -5.30 16.40
C ALA A 80 8.53 -4.75 16.04
N PRO A 81 8.36 -3.41 16.00
CA PRO A 81 9.34 -2.40 16.46
C PRO A 81 9.42 -2.35 18.00
N ALA A 82 10.62 -2.10 18.53
CA ALA A 82 10.78 -1.61 19.90
C ALA A 82 10.25 -0.17 20.03
N ASP A 83 10.17 0.34 21.26
CA ASP A 83 9.53 1.64 21.55
C ASP A 83 10.15 2.82 20.78
N ASP A 84 11.46 2.80 20.58
CA ASP A 84 12.26 3.83 19.88
C ASP A 84 12.60 3.47 18.43
N GLU A 85 11.95 2.46 17.86
CA GLU A 85 12.19 1.98 16.50
C GLU A 85 11.06 2.34 15.52
N ILE A 86 11.39 2.26 14.23
CA ILE A 86 10.42 2.31 13.13
C ILE A 86 10.68 1.13 12.21
N LEU A 87 9.67 0.30 12.02
CA LEU A 87 9.66 -0.77 11.03
C LEU A 87 9.12 -0.23 9.70
N ILE A 88 9.84 -0.49 8.61
CA ILE A 88 9.42 -0.16 7.25
C ILE A 88 9.34 -1.46 6.44
N ALA A 89 8.27 -1.63 5.66
CA ALA A 89 8.07 -2.81 4.83
C ALA A 89 7.66 -2.44 3.40
N LEU A 90 8.15 -3.21 2.44
CA LEU A 90 7.71 -3.21 1.04
C LEU A 90 7.10 -4.57 0.71
N GLY A 91 6.01 -4.55 -0.05
CA GLY A 91 5.32 -5.75 -0.50
C GLY A 91 5.16 -5.74 -2.02
N ALA A 92 5.24 -6.92 -2.63
CA ALA A 92 4.96 -7.11 -4.03
C ALA A 92 4.31 -8.47 -4.29
N SER A 93 3.52 -8.55 -5.36
CA SER A 93 2.96 -9.80 -5.87
C SER A 93 3.44 -10.05 -7.30
N ILE A 94 3.47 -11.31 -7.73
CA ILE A 94 3.75 -11.68 -9.12
C ILE A 94 2.51 -11.61 -10.03
N GLY A 95 1.31 -11.49 -9.45
CA GLY A 95 0.05 -11.43 -10.20
C GLY A 95 -1.11 -10.86 -9.39
N GLY A 96 -2.29 -10.80 -10.01
CA GLY A 96 -3.56 -10.48 -9.37
C GLY A 96 -4.14 -11.63 -8.54
N HIS A 97 -5.34 -11.41 -7.99
CA HIS A 97 -6.10 -12.44 -7.28
C HIS A 97 -6.35 -13.67 -8.16
N PRO A 98 -6.05 -14.89 -7.68
CA PRO A 98 -6.26 -16.12 -8.45
C PRO A 98 -7.72 -16.31 -8.92
N ASN A 99 -8.68 -15.81 -8.15
CA ASN A 99 -10.10 -15.96 -8.41
C ASN A 99 -10.79 -14.59 -8.56
N HIS A 100 -10.17 -13.63 -9.24
CA HIS A 100 -10.77 -12.30 -9.44
C HIS A 100 -12.13 -12.40 -10.15
N ARG A 101 -13.19 -11.83 -9.53
CA ARG A 101 -14.58 -11.91 -10.01
C ARG A 101 -15.48 -10.80 -9.48
N ILE A 102 -14.91 -9.62 -9.22
CA ILE A 102 -15.59 -8.47 -8.58
C ILE A 102 -15.69 -7.26 -9.51
N GLY A 103 -15.68 -7.51 -10.82
CA GLY A 103 -15.83 -6.48 -11.84
C GLY A 103 -14.63 -5.56 -11.99
N ASP A 104 -14.85 -4.51 -12.77
CA ASP A 104 -13.84 -3.57 -13.22
C ASP A 104 -14.24 -2.14 -12.84
N ARG A 105 -13.28 -1.36 -12.33
CA ARG A 105 -13.54 0.00 -11.85
C ARG A 105 -14.04 0.93 -12.96
N TYR A 106 -13.58 0.74 -14.19
CA TYR A 106 -13.88 1.63 -15.32
C TYR A 106 -15.29 1.41 -15.83
N GLU A 107 -15.75 0.16 -15.87
CA GLU A 107 -17.14 -0.15 -16.19
C GLU A 107 -18.09 0.40 -15.11
N ASP A 108 -17.76 0.22 -13.82
CA ASP A 108 -18.55 0.80 -12.73
C ASP A 108 -18.70 2.33 -12.86
N LEU A 109 -17.63 3.04 -13.28
CA LEU A 109 -17.69 4.49 -13.49
C LEU A 109 -18.60 4.86 -14.67
N LYS A 110 -18.53 4.13 -15.78
CA LYS A 110 -19.43 4.34 -16.93
C LYS A 110 -20.89 4.13 -16.54
N ASP A 111 -21.18 3.05 -15.82
CA ASP A 111 -22.53 2.71 -15.36
C ASP A 111 -23.11 3.78 -14.42
N LEU A 112 -22.25 4.39 -13.61
CA LEU A 112 -22.60 5.49 -12.71
C LEU A 112 -22.63 6.87 -13.41
N GLY A 113 -22.25 6.95 -14.69
CA GLY A 113 -22.13 8.21 -15.42
C GLY A 113 -21.02 9.13 -14.88
N ARG A 114 -19.96 8.55 -14.32
CA ARG A 114 -18.82 9.24 -13.70
C ARG A 114 -17.56 9.08 -14.53
N ASP A 115 -16.60 9.97 -14.32
CA ASP A 115 -15.29 9.91 -14.97
C ASP A 115 -14.16 9.57 -13.97
N LEU A 116 -12.94 9.42 -14.49
CA LEU A 116 -11.77 9.03 -13.70
C LEU A 116 -11.23 10.15 -12.81
N ASP A 117 -11.46 11.39 -13.19
CA ASP A 117 -11.00 12.57 -12.46
C ASP A 117 -11.97 12.92 -11.32
N ASN A 118 -13.27 12.66 -11.51
CA ASN A 118 -14.29 12.72 -10.44
C ASN A 118 -15.05 11.38 -10.26
N PRO A 119 -14.40 10.34 -9.71
CA PRO A 119 -15.02 9.04 -9.51
C PRO A 119 -16.10 9.05 -8.42
N ALA A 120 -16.11 10.06 -7.54
CA ALA A 120 -17.08 10.20 -6.46
C ALA A 120 -18.32 11.02 -6.88
N GLY A 121 -18.22 11.82 -7.94
CA GLY A 121 -19.28 12.70 -8.42
C GLY A 121 -19.63 13.83 -7.45
N VAL A 122 -18.70 14.20 -6.56
CA VAL A 122 -18.83 15.28 -5.56
C VAL A 122 -17.73 16.31 -5.71
#